data_AF-A0A813F771-F1
#
_entry.id   AF-A0A813F771-F1
#
_cell.length_a   1.000
_cell.length_b   1.000
_cell.length_c   1.000
_cell.angle_alpha   90.00
_cell.angle_beta   90.00
_cell.angle_gamma   90.00
#
_symmetry.space_group_name_H-M   'P 1'
#
loop_
_entity.id
_entity.type
_entity.pdbx_description
1 polymer ?
#
loop_
_entity_poly.entity_id
_entity_poly.type
_entity_poly.pdbx_seq_one_letter_code
_entity_poly.pdbx_strand_id
1 'polypeptide(L)'
;DGMAVTASTALAASHLGGVTLHKWAAVGLGNGDVVTLARELRGRREAMQRWRQTRTLVIDEISMVDGEFFAKLEVLARAVRGSDKPFGGLQ
;
A
#
# COMPACT_ATOMS: atom_id res chain seq x y z
N ASP A 1 -7.10 14.92 -6.46
CA ASP A 1 -5.76 14.41 -6.79
C ASP A 1 -5.52 13.05 -6.16
N GLY A 2 -5.02 12.08 -6.92
CA GLY A 2 -4.85 10.69 -6.47
C GLY A 2 -3.57 10.48 -5.66
N MET A 3 -3.27 11.33 -4.68
CA MET A 3 -2.06 11.23 -3.87
C MET A 3 -2.39 10.55 -2.53
N ALA A 4 -1.58 9.55 -2.16
CA ALA A 4 -1.63 8.91 -0.84
C ALA A 4 -0.38 9.27 -0.05
N VAL A 5 -0.56 9.93 1.10
CA VAL A 5 0.54 10.25 2.01
C VAL A 5 0.57 9.23 3.12
N THR A 6 1.69 8.54 3.27
CA THR A 6 1.87 7.48 4.26
C THR A 6 3.20 7.58 4.99
N ALA A 7 3.29 6.89 6.13
CA ALA A 7 4.56 6.66 6.82
C ALA A 7 4.59 5.26 7.46
N SER A 8 5.76 4.82 7.94
CA SER A 8 5.91 3.54 8.64
C SER A 8 5.25 3.51 10.02
N THR A 9 5.20 4.64 10.74
CA THR A 9 4.60 4.77 12.08
C THR A 9 3.41 5.73 12.11
N ALA A 10 2.54 5.55 13.11
CA ALA A 10 1.34 6.39 13.26
C ALA A 10 1.68 7.85 13.59
N LEU A 11 2.73 8.09 14.38
CA LEU A 11 3.16 9.44 14.75
C LEU A 11 3.71 10.20 13.55
N ALA A 12 4.61 9.58 12.77
CA ALA A 12 5.15 10.19 11.55
C ALA A 12 4.04 10.46 10.52
N ALA A 13 3.14 9.50 10.31
CA ALA A 13 2.01 9.67 9.41
C ALA A 13 1.11 10.85 9.84
N SER A 14 0.86 10.98 11.14
CA SER A 14 0.06 12.08 11.69
C SER A 14 0.70 13.46 11.44
N HIS A 15 2.03 13.58 11.51
CA HIS A 15 2.72 14.83 11.22
C HIS A 15 2.58 15.27 9.75
N LEU A 16 2.37 14.33 8.83
CA LEU A 16 2.13 14.60 7.41
C LEU A 16 0.65 14.63 7.02
N GLY A 17 -0.27 14.53 7.99
CA GLY A 17 -1.71 14.44 7.72
C GLY A 17 -2.12 13.16 6.97
N GLY A 18 -1.29 12.14 7.01
CA GLY A 18 -1.46 10.86 6.32
C GLY A 18 -1.93 9.72 7.23
N VAL A 19 -1.71 8.49 6.77
CA VAL A 19 -1.95 7.26 7.54
C VAL A 19 -0.75 6.33 7.46
N THR A 20 -0.68 5.31 8.31
CA THR A 20 0.40 4.33 8.16
C THR A 20 0.29 3.57 6.85
N LEU A 21 1.42 3.15 6.28
CA LEU A 21 1.47 2.35 5.05
C LEU A 21 0.60 1.09 5.16
N HIS A 22 0.66 0.40 6.31
CA HIS A 22 -0.19 -0.75 6.64
C HIS A 22 -1.69 -0.42 6.59
N LYS A 23 -2.09 0.71 7.19
CA LYS A 23 -3.49 1.16 7.22
C LYS A 23 -3.97 1.54 5.81
N TRP A 24 -3.15 2.23 5.02
CA TRP A 24 -3.46 2.56 3.64
C TRP A 24 -3.65 1.31 2.77
N ALA A 25 -2.68 0.38 2.85
CA ALA A 25 -2.65 -0.86 2.08
C ALA A 25 -3.82 -1.79 2.41
N ALA A 26 -4.35 -1.69 3.64
CA ALA A 26 -5.48 -2.49 4.15
C ALA A 26 -5.22 -4.00 4.17
N VAL A 27 -3.98 -4.39 4.51
CA VAL A 27 -3.50 -5.79 4.57
C VAL A 27 -3.17 -6.26 5.99
N GLY A 28 -3.59 -5.50 7.01
CA GLY A 28 -3.28 -5.80 8.41
C GLY A 28 -1.76 -5.69 8.67
N LEU A 29 -1.19 -6.71 9.30
CA LEU A 29 0.26 -6.79 9.55
C LEU A 29 1.06 -7.23 8.31
N GLY A 30 0.42 -7.67 7.21
CA GLY A 30 1.13 -8.09 6.00
C GLY A 30 1.88 -9.44 6.12
N ASN A 31 1.61 -10.22 7.17
CA ASN A 31 2.27 -11.50 7.42
C ASN A 31 1.88 -12.61 6.43
N GLY A 32 0.70 -12.50 5.81
CA GLY A 32 0.24 -13.46 4.79
C GLY A 32 1.09 -13.43 3.52
N ASP A 33 1.00 -14.50 2.73
CA ASP A 33 1.52 -14.49 1.37
C ASP A 33 0.71 -13.56 0.46
N VAL A 34 1.28 -13.18 -0.69
CA VAL A 34 0.66 -12.24 -1.63
C VAL A 34 -0.73 -12.69 -2.08
N VAL A 35 -0.93 -14.01 -2.27
CA VAL A 35 -2.21 -14.57 -2.73
C VAL A 35 -3.30 -14.38 -1.68
N THR A 36 -2.97 -14.66 -0.42
CA THR A 36 -3.86 -14.48 0.73
C THR A 36 -4.21 -13.01 0.91
N LEU A 37 -3.20 -12.12 0.92
CA LEU A 37 -3.41 -10.68 1.06
C LEU A 37 -4.25 -10.12 -0.10
N ALA A 38 -4.02 -10.57 -1.34
CA ALA A 38 -4.82 -10.18 -2.50
C ALA A 38 -6.28 -10.60 -2.36
N ARG A 39 -6.53 -11.84 -1.87
CA ARG A 39 -7.88 -12.35 -1.63
C ARG A 39 -8.62 -11.54 -0.56
N GLU A 40 -7.96 -11.24 0.55
CA GLU A 40 -8.52 -10.40 1.61
C GLU A 40 -8.83 -8.99 1.11
N LEU A 41 -7.91 -8.40 0.33
CA LEU A 41 -8.07 -7.07 -0.24
C LEU A 41 -9.24 -7.01 -1.24
N ARG A 42 -9.46 -8.05 -2.05
CA ARG A 42 -10.60 -8.14 -2.98
C ARG A 42 -11.96 -8.05 -2.27
N GLY A 43 -12.06 -8.52 -1.03
CA GLY A 43 -13.27 -8.38 -0.21
C GLY A 43 -13.53 -6.93 0.26
N ARG A 44 -12.54 -6.04 0.17
CA ARG A 44 -12.57 -4.67 0.67
C ARG A 44 -12.70 -3.67 -0.48
N ARG A 45 -13.94 -3.42 -0.94
CA ARG A 45 -14.22 -2.59 -2.13
C ARG A 45 -13.58 -1.20 -2.07
N GLU A 46 -13.66 -0.52 -0.93
CA GLU A 46 -13.06 0.81 -0.75
C GLU A 46 -11.54 0.80 -0.85
N ALA A 47 -10.89 -0.21 -0.27
CA ALA A 47 -9.44 -0.35 -0.36
C ALA A 47 -9.01 -0.64 -1.80
N MET A 48 -9.70 -1.55 -2.50
CA MET A 48 -9.47 -1.81 -3.93
C MET A 48 -9.60 -0.55 -4.78
N GLN A 49 -10.62 0.27 -4.53
CA GLN A 49 -10.78 1.55 -5.23
C GLN A 49 -9.64 2.51 -4.90
N ARG A 50 -9.24 2.63 -3.63
CA ARG A 50 -8.10 3.47 -3.20
C ARG A 50 -6.81 3.08 -3.92
N TRP A 51 -6.47 1.79 -4.00
CA TRP A 51 -5.30 1.30 -4.74
C TRP A 51 -5.35 1.68 -6.24
N ARG A 52 -6.54 1.60 -6.87
CA ARG A 52 -6.72 1.92 -8.29
C ARG A 52 -6.70 3.41 -8.59
N GLN A 53 -7.25 4.23 -7.68
CA GLN A 53 -7.35 5.68 -7.83
C GLN A 53 -6.05 6.41 -7.43
N THR A 54 -5.23 5.80 -6.58
CA THR A 54 -3.91 6.35 -6.23
C THR A 54 -3.04 6.39 -7.49
N ARG A 55 -2.39 7.53 -7.69
CA ARG A 55 -1.42 7.85 -8.74
C ARG A 55 -0.03 8.01 -8.16
N THR A 56 0.07 8.63 -6.98
CA THR A 56 1.34 8.87 -6.27
C THR A 56 1.24 8.33 -4.85
N LEU A 57 2.20 7.51 -4.42
CA LEU A 57 2.29 6.98 -3.07
C LEU A 57 3.55 7.52 -2.39
N VAL A 58 3.35 8.43 -1.43
CA VAL A 58 4.43 8.97 -0.60
C VAL A 58 4.58 8.09 0.64
N ILE A 59 5.81 7.66 0.93
CA ILE A 59 6.12 6.85 2.10
C ILE A 59 7.26 7.53 2.86
N ASP A 60 6.93 8.16 3.97
CA ASP A 60 7.92 8.70 4.90
C ASP A 60 8.43 7.61 5.85
N GLU A 61 9.64 7.81 6.37
CA GLU A 61 10.32 6.87 7.27
C GLU A 61 10.43 5.45 6.67
N ILE A 62 10.78 5.38 5.38
CA ILE A 62 10.91 4.14 4.61
C ILE A 62 11.95 3.18 5.20
N SER A 63 12.96 3.71 5.90
CA SER A 63 14.01 2.93 6.57
C SER A 63 13.46 1.97 7.64
N MET A 64 12.27 2.24 8.18
CA MET A 64 11.60 1.39 9.16
C MET A 64 10.64 0.38 8.52
N VAL A 65 10.45 0.42 7.20
CA VAL A 65 9.58 -0.52 6.49
C VAL A 65 10.35 -1.80 6.20
N ASP A 66 9.80 -2.93 6.63
CA ASP A 66 10.36 -4.25 6.33
C ASP A 66 10.41 -4.50 4.80
N GLY A 67 11.55 -5.01 4.33
CA GLY A 67 11.79 -5.21 2.91
C GLY A 67 10.90 -6.29 2.28
N GLU A 68 10.56 -7.34 3.04
CA GLU A 68 9.64 -8.38 2.58
C GLU A 68 8.22 -7.82 2.45
N PHE A 69 7.77 -7.04 3.44
CA PHE A 69 6.49 -6.34 3.37
C PHE A 69 6.42 -5.39 2.16
N PHE A 70 7.46 -4.60 1.91
CA PHE A 70 7.51 -3.71 0.75
C PHE A 70 7.45 -4.47 -0.58
N ALA A 71 8.18 -5.58 -0.70
CA ALA A 71 8.12 -6.46 -1.86
C ALA A 71 6.73 -7.08 -2.07
N LYS A 72 6.04 -7.49 -1.00
CA LYS A 72 4.65 -7.98 -1.07
C LYS A 72 3.70 -6.90 -1.59
N LEU A 73 3.84 -5.65 -1.13
CA LEU A 73 3.03 -4.52 -1.61
C LEU A 73 3.25 -4.26 -3.10
N GLU A 74 4.48 -4.39 -3.59
CA GLU A 74 4.83 -4.24 -5.01
C GLU A 74 4.04 -5.22 -5.89
N VAL A 75 4.08 -6.51 -5.53
CA VAL A 75 3.36 -7.56 -6.28
C VAL A 75 1.85 -7.37 -6.17
N LEU A 76 1.35 -7.00 -4.99
CA LEU A 76 -0.07 -6.68 -4.79
C LEU A 76 -0.50 -5.51 -5.66
N ALA A 77 0.30 -4.45 -5.78
CA ALA A 77 -0.01 -3.28 -6.58
C ALA A 77 -0.18 -3.65 -8.06
N ARG A 78 0.72 -4.48 -8.61
CA ARG A 78 0.61 -5.01 -9.98
C ARG A 78 -0.68 -5.80 -10.17
N ALA A 79 -0.99 -6.70 -9.24
CA ALA A 79 -2.18 -7.54 -9.31
C ALA A 79 -3.49 -6.74 -9.20
N VAL A 80 -3.56 -5.74 -8.32
CA VAL A 80 -4.76 -4.91 -8.11
C VAL A 80 -5.02 -3.97 -9.29
N ARG A 81 -3.93 -3.46 -9.90
CA ARG A 81 -3.97 -2.47 -10.99
C ARG A 81 -3.91 -3.10 -12.38
N GLY A 82 -3.65 -4.40 -12.49
CA GLY A 82 -3.56 -5.13 -13.76
C GLY A 82 -2.43 -4.59 -14.65
N SER A 83 -1.27 -4.29 -14.06
CA SER A 83 -0.14 -3.68 -14.76
C SER A 83 1.18 -4.31 -14.33
N ASP A 84 2.03 -4.67 -15.30
CA ASP A 84 3.35 -5.24 -15.05
C ASP A 84 4.42 -4.18 -14.73
N LYS A 85 4.05 -2.89 -14.73
CA LYS A 85 4.95 -1.81 -14.30
C LYS A 85 5.26 -1.93 -12.81
N PRO A 86 6.44 -1.49 -12.35
CA PRO A 86 6.75 -1.43 -10.91
C PRO A 86 5.62 -0.77 -10.12
N PHE A 87 5.22 -1.36 -9.01
CA PHE A 87 4.10 -0.90 -8.17
C PHE A 87 2.78 -0.68 -8.95
N GLY A 88 2.56 -1.40 -10.05
CA GLY A 88 1.39 -1.20 -10.92
C GLY A 88 1.33 0.19 -11.57
N GLY A 89 2.48 0.88 -11.69
CA GLY A 89 2.59 2.21 -12.27
C GLY A 89 2.21 3.35 -11.32
N LEU A 90 2.30 3.14 -10.00
CA LEU A 90 2.33 4.24 -9.05
C LEU A 90 3.65 5.02 -9.19
N GLN A 91 3.57 6.34 -9.04
CA GLN A 91 4.73 7.20 -8.79
C GLN A 91 5.13 7.14 -7.32
#